data_AF-A0A1H1Y2W4-F1
#
_entry.id   AF-A0A1H1Y2W4-F1
#
_cell.length_a   1.000
_cell.length_b   1.000
_cell.length_c   1.000
_cell.angle_alpha   90.00
_cell.angle_beta   90.00
_cell.angle_gamma   90.00
#
_symmetry.space_group_name_H-M   'P 1'
#
loop_
_entity.id
_entity.type
_entity.pdbx_description
1 polymer ?
#
loop_
_entity_poly.entity_id
_entity_poly.type
_entity_poly.pdbx_seq_one_letter_code
_entity_poly.pdbx_strand_id
1 'polypeptide(L)'
;MCTDTDSQDRVSDDEQDQQDGTILDDGGIDTDERAGRSQGIDPDAEPDEDTKHEMEEERERRLDPDNRPDTAEVDNTQRDFDVERGMFTDAEEYDESQPPPYPKDTDDAEG
;
A
#
# COMPACT_ATOMS: atom_id res chain seq x y z
N MET A 1 -27.79 14.89 45.62
CA MET A 1 -26.91 14.68 46.78
C MET A 1 -25.57 14.17 46.24
N CYS A 2 -24.48 14.84 46.64
CA CYS A 2 -23.07 14.57 46.29
C CYS A 2 -22.66 13.14 46.65
N THR A 3 -21.70 12.51 45.97
CA THR A 3 -20.23 12.49 46.25
C THR A 3 -19.56 11.65 45.12
N ASP A 4 -18.29 11.70 44.73
CA ASP A 4 -17.10 12.41 45.16
C ASP A 4 -16.04 12.27 44.04
N THR A 5 -15.11 13.21 44.04
CA THR A 5 -13.91 13.29 43.20
C THR A 5 -12.79 12.44 43.82
N ASP A 6 -12.11 11.59 43.03
CA ASP A 6 -10.81 10.99 43.34
C ASP A 6 -10.16 10.67 41.97
N SER A 7 -9.21 11.39 41.39
CA SER A 7 -8.05 12.15 41.88
C SER A 7 -6.95 11.30 42.55
N GLN A 8 -6.39 10.35 41.79
CA GLN A 8 -5.02 9.85 41.93
C GLN A 8 -4.49 9.62 40.51
N ASP A 9 -3.76 10.55 39.88
CA ASP A 9 -2.34 10.84 40.12
C ASP A 9 -1.52 9.60 40.52
N ARG A 10 -1.03 8.89 39.51
CA ARG A 10 0.25 8.18 39.57
C ARG A 10 1.01 8.46 38.28
N VAL A 11 1.87 9.46 38.38
CA VAL A 11 3.06 9.63 37.54
C VAL A 11 4.05 8.49 37.81
N SER A 12 4.41 7.77 36.75
CA SER A 12 5.67 7.04 36.57
C SER A 12 5.80 6.98 35.05
N ASP A 13 6.43 7.97 34.41
CA ASP A 13 7.90 8.05 34.29
C ASP A 13 8.44 6.66 33.90
N ASP A 14 8.09 6.24 32.68
CA ASP A 14 8.93 5.35 31.91
C ASP A 14 9.16 6.06 30.58
N GLU A 15 10.44 6.30 30.37
CA GLU A 15 11.06 7.26 29.48
C GLU A 15 10.42 7.25 28.09
N GLN A 16 10.05 8.46 27.64
CA GLN A 16 9.95 8.77 26.23
C GLN A 16 11.31 8.47 25.61
N ASP A 17 11.49 7.24 25.15
CA ASP A 17 12.52 6.89 24.20
C ASP A 17 12.12 7.63 22.92
N GLN A 18 12.55 8.88 22.88
CA GLN A 18 12.82 9.66 21.68
C GLN A 18 13.89 8.90 20.89
N GLN A 19 13.58 7.72 20.38
CA GLN A 19 14.05 7.36 19.07
C GLN A 19 13.22 8.20 18.13
N ASP A 20 13.73 9.43 17.99
CA ASP A 20 13.73 10.23 16.77
C ASP A 20 13.68 9.25 15.59
N GLY A 21 12.46 8.87 15.22
CA GLY A 21 12.19 8.10 14.04
C GLY A 21 12.56 9.04 12.93
N THR A 22 13.82 8.96 12.49
CA THR A 22 14.27 9.53 11.24
C THR A 22 13.41 8.85 10.19
N ILE A 23 12.19 9.38 9.99
CA ILE A 23 11.42 9.24 8.77
C ILE A 23 12.40 9.76 7.73
N LEU A 24 13.12 8.81 7.13
CA LEU A 24 14.19 9.07 6.19
C LEU A 24 13.61 9.98 5.12
N ASP A 25 14.13 11.20 5.03
CA ASP A 25 13.85 12.21 3.99
C ASP A 25 14.44 11.79 2.62
N ASP A 26 14.62 10.48 2.42
CA ASP A 26 15.33 9.88 1.30
C ASP A 26 14.84 8.44 1.11
N GLY A 27 13.61 8.28 0.60
CA GLY A 27 13.15 7.10 -0.15
C GLY A 27 13.41 5.71 0.42
N GLY A 28 13.67 5.60 1.73
CA GLY A 28 14.15 4.38 2.34
C GLY A 28 13.02 3.38 2.48
N ILE A 29 12.97 2.40 1.58
CA ILE A 29 12.35 1.11 1.88
C ILE A 29 12.93 0.68 3.24
N ASP A 30 12.07 0.45 4.23
CA ASP A 30 12.47 -0.17 5.49
C ASP A 30 13.22 -1.45 5.13
N THR A 31 14.54 -1.40 5.15
CA THR A 31 15.45 -2.53 4.91
C THR A 31 16.08 -2.94 6.23
N ASP A 32 15.47 -2.52 7.35
CA ASP A 32 15.73 -3.14 8.63
C ASP A 32 15.40 -4.64 8.51
N GLU A 33 16.08 -5.48 9.30
CA GLU A 33 15.93 -6.95 9.27
C GLU A 33 14.49 -7.45 9.45
N ARG A 34 13.52 -6.55 9.71
CA ARG A 34 12.09 -6.83 9.75
C ARG A 34 11.49 -6.99 8.35
N ALA A 35 11.83 -6.16 7.38
CA ALA A 35 11.23 -6.23 6.04
C ALA A 35 11.72 -7.43 5.21
N GLY A 36 12.91 -7.96 5.51
CA GLY A 36 13.43 -9.20 4.93
C GLY A 36 12.89 -10.49 5.57
N ARG A 37 12.11 -10.39 6.65
CA ARG A 37 11.40 -11.53 7.24
C ARG A 37 10.02 -11.63 6.59
N SER A 38 9.96 -12.25 5.40
CA SER A 38 8.73 -12.94 5.01
C SER A 38 8.31 -13.80 6.21
N GLN A 39 7.02 -13.83 6.54
CA GLN A 39 6.51 -14.48 7.76
C GLN A 39 6.65 -16.03 7.76
N GLY A 40 7.72 -16.57 7.17
CA GLY A 40 7.91 -18.00 6.96
C GLY A 40 6.97 -18.60 5.91
N ILE A 41 6.27 -17.76 5.15
CA ILE A 41 5.41 -18.19 4.05
C ILE A 41 6.30 -18.32 2.82
N ASP A 42 6.49 -19.55 2.36
CA ASP A 42 7.18 -19.88 1.12
C ASP A 42 6.32 -19.39 -0.06
N PRO A 43 6.81 -18.45 -0.90
CA PRO A 43 6.05 -17.90 -2.02
C PRO A 43 5.79 -18.93 -3.13
N ASP A 44 6.53 -20.04 -3.15
CA ASP A 44 6.37 -21.13 -4.12
C ASP A 44 5.49 -22.27 -3.57
N ALA A 45 5.09 -22.20 -2.30
CA ALA A 45 4.18 -23.19 -1.72
C ALA A 45 2.73 -22.91 -2.14
N GLU A 46 2.10 -23.92 -2.75
CA GLU A 46 0.67 -23.85 -3.04
C GLU A 46 -0.16 -23.96 -1.74
N PRO A 47 -1.28 -23.22 -1.64
CA PRO A 47 -2.22 -23.39 -0.54
C PRO A 47 -2.83 -24.80 -0.56
N ASP A 48 -3.23 -25.30 0.60
CA ASP A 48 -3.99 -26.55 0.68
C ASP A 48 -5.35 -26.44 -0.05
N GLU A 49 -5.95 -27.59 -0.35
CA GLU A 49 -7.18 -27.66 -1.14
C GLU A 49 -8.36 -26.92 -0.50
N ASP A 50 -8.46 -26.94 0.82
CA ASP A 50 -9.53 -26.24 1.56
C ASP A 50 -9.34 -24.72 1.42
N THR A 51 -8.12 -24.23 1.64
CA THR A 51 -7.75 -22.81 1.47
C THR A 51 -7.95 -22.36 0.03
N LYS A 52 -7.57 -23.18 -0.94
CA LYS A 52 -7.76 -22.88 -2.36
C LYS A 52 -9.25 -22.74 -2.71
N HIS A 53 -10.08 -23.63 -2.17
CA HIS A 53 -11.52 -23.55 -2.35
C HIS A 53 -12.11 -22.26 -1.76
N GLU A 54 -11.72 -21.88 -0.54
CA GLU A 54 -12.16 -20.62 0.07
C GLU A 54 -11.73 -19.39 -0.75
N MET A 55 -10.50 -19.39 -1.29
CA MET A 55 -10.02 -18.33 -2.17
C MET A 55 -10.80 -18.25 -3.48
N GLU A 56 -11.16 -19.40 -4.08
CA GLU A 56 -11.97 -19.46 -5.30
C GLU A 56 -13.39 -18.96 -5.04
N GLU A 57 -14.02 -19.35 -3.94
CA GLU A 57 -15.36 -18.86 -3.55
C GLU A 57 -15.37 -17.34 -3.31
N GLU A 58 -14.36 -16.81 -2.61
CA GLU A 58 -14.22 -15.35 -2.37
C GLU A 58 -14.00 -14.60 -3.69
N ARG A 59 -13.16 -15.15 -4.56
CA ARG A 59 -12.91 -14.61 -5.88
C ARG A 59 -14.19 -14.57 -6.71
N GLU A 60 -14.94 -15.67 -6.77
CA GLU A 60 -16.21 -15.73 -7.50
C GLU A 60 -17.19 -14.69 -6.97
N ARG A 61 -17.34 -14.59 -5.65
CA ARG A 61 -18.20 -13.60 -5.02
C ARG A 61 -17.83 -12.17 -5.41
N ARG A 62 -16.55 -11.84 -5.48
CA ARG A 62 -16.08 -10.47 -5.80
C ARG A 62 -16.12 -10.16 -7.29
N LEU A 63 -15.89 -11.16 -8.13
CA LEU A 63 -15.99 -11.00 -9.57
C LEU A 63 -17.43 -10.99 -10.07
N ASP A 64 -18.39 -11.50 -9.30
CA ASP A 64 -19.82 -11.46 -9.60
C ASP A 64 -20.29 -10.01 -9.86
N PRO A 65 -20.86 -9.72 -11.05
CA PRO A 65 -21.40 -8.40 -11.39
C PRO A 65 -22.39 -7.85 -10.35
N ASP A 66 -23.19 -8.70 -9.71
CA ASP A 66 -24.19 -8.28 -8.71
C ASP A 66 -23.53 -7.79 -7.40
N ASN A 67 -22.27 -8.17 -7.14
CA ASN A 67 -21.48 -7.70 -6.00
C ASN A 67 -20.51 -6.57 -6.38
N ARG A 68 -20.45 -6.16 -7.65
CA ARG A 68 -19.62 -5.02 -8.08
C ARG A 68 -20.35 -3.72 -7.75
N PRO A 69 -19.65 -2.69 -7.22
CA PRO A 69 -20.27 -1.39 -7.05
C PRO A 69 -20.64 -0.77 -8.41
N ASP A 70 -21.74 0.00 -8.46
CA ASP A 70 -22.30 0.57 -9.70
C ASP A 70 -21.30 1.43 -10.50
N THR A 71 -20.31 2.01 -9.82
CA THR A 71 -19.28 2.87 -10.41
C THR A 71 -17.95 2.15 -10.64
N ALA A 72 -17.91 0.81 -10.52
CA ALA A 72 -16.70 0.02 -10.72
C ALA A 72 -16.27 -0.06 -12.19
N GLU A 73 -17.24 0.02 -13.11
CA GLU A 73 -16.97 -0.07 -14.55
C GLU A 73 -16.47 1.28 -15.06
N VAL A 74 -15.15 1.37 -15.26
CA VAL A 74 -14.49 2.51 -15.91
C VAL A 74 -14.03 2.06 -17.30
N ASP A 75 -14.58 2.69 -18.33
CA ASP A 75 -14.14 2.46 -19.71
C ASP A 75 -12.82 3.18 -19.98
N ASN A 76 -11.72 2.42 -19.97
CA ASN A 76 -10.40 2.91 -20.33
C ASN A 76 -10.03 2.65 -21.80
N THR A 77 -10.94 2.11 -22.62
CA THR A 77 -10.62 1.71 -24.01
C THR A 77 -10.37 2.88 -24.95
N GLN A 78 -10.82 4.08 -24.57
CA GLN A 78 -10.66 5.31 -25.33
C GLN A 78 -9.52 6.20 -24.81
N ARG A 79 -8.74 5.72 -23.84
CA ARG A 79 -7.68 6.49 -23.18
C ARG A 79 -6.32 5.90 -23.51
N ASP A 80 -5.37 6.76 -23.84
CA ASP A 80 -3.99 6.36 -24.07
C ASP A 80 -3.16 6.55 -22.79
N PHE A 81 -2.41 5.51 -22.40
CA PHE A 81 -1.54 5.55 -21.23
C PHE A 81 -0.07 5.73 -21.67
N ASP A 82 0.55 6.84 -21.26
CA ASP A 82 1.97 7.08 -21.45
C ASP A 82 2.76 6.36 -20.35
N VAL A 83 3.42 5.26 -20.73
CA VAL A 83 4.23 4.43 -19.83
C VAL A 83 5.47 5.16 -19.31
N GLU A 84 6.05 6.07 -20.10
CA GLU A 84 7.25 6.80 -19.69
C GLU A 84 6.95 7.83 -18.60
N ARG A 85 5.74 8.41 -18.65
CA ARG A 85 5.27 9.38 -17.65
C ARG A 85 4.44 8.76 -16.54
N GLY A 86 3.95 7.54 -16.73
CA GLY A 86 3.08 6.85 -15.77
C GLY A 86 1.70 7.50 -15.64
N MET A 87 1.21 8.19 -16.68
CA MET A 87 -0.05 8.93 -16.66
C MET A 87 -0.85 8.72 -17.96
N PHE A 88 -2.16 8.93 -17.92
CA PHE A 88 -2.95 8.99 -19.15
C PHE A 88 -2.74 10.33 -19.86
N THR A 89 -2.75 10.30 -21.20
CA THR A 89 -2.50 11.49 -22.04
C THR A 89 -3.64 12.50 -22.01
N ASP A 90 -4.82 12.09 -21.54
CA ASP A 90 -6.02 12.91 -21.41
C ASP A 90 -6.17 13.56 -20.02
N ALA A 91 -5.22 13.31 -19.10
CA ALA A 91 -5.25 13.90 -17.77
C ALA A 91 -5.00 15.42 -17.82
N GLU A 92 -5.64 16.19 -16.92
CA GLU A 92 -5.45 17.65 -16.85
C GLU A 92 -4.00 18.02 -16.52
N GLU A 93 -3.29 17.15 -15.80
CA GLU A 93 -1.90 17.30 -15.41
C GLU A 93 -0.90 16.83 -16.49
N TYR A 94 -1.36 16.28 -17.62
CA TYR A 94 -0.49 15.78 -18.68
C TYR A 94 0.11 16.94 -19.48
N ASP A 95 1.42 17.18 -19.30
CA ASP A 95 2.19 18.16 -20.05
C ASP A 95 3.40 17.48 -20.70
N GLU A 96 3.34 17.32 -22.03
CA GLU A 96 4.43 16.74 -22.82
C GLU A 96 5.74 17.54 -22.73
N SER A 97 5.65 18.84 -22.44
CA SER A 97 6.83 19.71 -22.33
C SER A 97 7.56 19.58 -20.99
N GLN A 98 6.89 19.01 -19.98
CA GLN A 98 7.48 18.73 -18.69
C GLN A 98 8.15 17.35 -18.66
N PRO A 99 9.25 17.22 -17.89
CA PRO A 99 9.85 15.91 -17.65
C PRO A 99 8.85 14.97 -16.96
N PRO A 100 9.00 13.65 -17.13
CA PRO A 100 8.16 12.69 -16.44
C PRO A 100 8.21 12.90 -14.91
N PRO A 101 7.06 12.83 -14.22
CA PRO A 101 6.98 13.03 -12.77
C PRO A 101 7.74 11.96 -11.97
N TYR A 102 7.74 10.73 -12.52
CA TYR A 102 8.41 9.56 -11.98
C TYR A 102 9.46 9.18 -13.02
N PRO A 103 10.65 9.81 -12.99
CA PRO A 103 11.72 9.43 -13.88
C PRO A 103 12.01 7.94 -13.66
N LYS A 104 12.12 7.19 -14.75
CA LYS A 104 12.59 5.81 -14.67
C LYS A 104 14.00 5.86 -14.09
N ASP A 105 14.18 5.31 -12.90
CA ASP A 105 15.50 5.15 -12.30
C ASP A 105 16.36 4.37 -13.31
N THR A 106 17.34 5.05 -13.89
CA THR A 106 18.25 4.46 -14.87
C THR A 106 19.26 3.50 -14.24
N ASP A 107 19.12 3.22 -12.94
CA ASP A 107 19.97 2.30 -12.19
C ASP A 107 19.64 0.81 -12.44
N ASP A 108 18.53 0.51 -13.13
CA ASP A 108 18.20 -0.84 -13.66
C ASP A 108 18.96 -1.19 -14.98
N ALA A 109 19.95 -0.38 -15.37
CA ALA A 109 20.73 -0.59 -16.60
C ALA A 109 22.02 -1.40 -16.41
N GLU A 110 22.30 -1.96 -15.22
CA GLU A 110 23.46 -2.83 -14.99
C GLU A 110 23.08 -4.02 -14.09
N GLY A 111 22.71 -5.14 -14.72
CA GLY A 111 22.49 -6.44 -14.09
C GLY A 111 22.47 -7.59 -15.10
#